data_AF-A0A284S8F8-F1
#
_entry.id   AF-A0A284S8F8-F1
#
_cell.length_a   1.000
_cell.length_b   1.000
_cell.length_c   1.000
_cell.angle_alpha   90.00
_cell.angle_beta   90.00
_cell.angle_gamma   90.00
#
_symmetry.space_group_name_H-M   'P 1'
#
loop_
_entity.id
_entity.type
_entity.pdbx_description
1 polymer ?
#
loop_
_entity_poly.entity_id
_entity_poly.type
_entity_poly.pdbx_seq_one_letter_code
_entity_poly.pdbx_strand_id
1 'polypeptide(L)'
;MLGTSHTLDTPSLSSLLNECIEKKDDFGTAYARLRPVWNTHHNSGIQNELHRCEKEDKEQREKALVGNRIVDMQLPPRRVWDLYSNRVVPWWITGAWSISQLLDQNYGRKLLPISHAWVDEKDQMDVWTSINGKEWPVPIPKGASFKLIQIEMLNLGVEYIWLDVLCLRQKGGPQEDLRVEEWKLDVPTIGCVYEWAIVVIYLSGLGQPLSLKDGDLDSDRCWFRRAWTVQEVGSDRIIAGDTPDGPMHAEPKDKDGNYETDLLTRFHKQRRSQLQTTTSIRLGLFDKLVLMQTRVSTNPVDRVAGLAFPLWARTIPAYHESESLEDAWTALVDSMDSMYRAYFFFLYPGAGLGCKKWRPTWEQVMTEPLPVNSYCSGYIKHDDKTDEDWYEDCCIEKGLVQGLDVGLAEGHGRCGELLVKDANEIVHTFKIHDTHQCLIPEGVYTLLADEYSKNWAVGRRLPGQKFEKVSVFKMDGWEEVDRLRNLHISSESRNVLV
;
A
#
# COMPACT_ATOMS: atom_id res chain seq x y z
N MET A 1 -28.12 16.78 -29.22
CA MET A 1 -27.46 16.83 -27.89
C MET A 1 -26.13 17.58 -28.04
N LEU A 2 -25.59 18.22 -26.99
CA LEU A 2 -24.35 19.00 -27.10
C LEU A 2 -23.19 18.13 -27.61
N GLY A 3 -22.48 18.59 -28.64
CA GLY A 3 -21.27 17.94 -29.15
C GLY A 3 -21.46 16.56 -29.82
N THR A 4 -22.70 16.19 -30.18
CA THR A 4 -22.99 14.88 -30.82
C THR A 4 -24.00 15.03 -31.96
N SER A 5 -24.09 14.01 -32.83
CA SER A 5 -25.09 13.93 -33.91
C SER A 5 -26.47 13.43 -33.45
N HIS A 6 -26.64 13.10 -32.16
CA HIS A 6 -27.89 12.54 -31.61
C HIS A 6 -29.00 13.59 -31.53
N THR A 7 -30.20 13.20 -31.97
CA THR A 7 -31.45 13.96 -31.83
C THR A 7 -32.33 13.32 -30.75
N LEU A 8 -33.43 13.98 -30.34
CA LEU A 8 -34.39 13.37 -29.40
C LEU A 8 -35.06 12.11 -29.96
N ASP A 9 -35.06 11.95 -31.29
CA ASP A 9 -35.56 10.76 -31.98
C ASP A 9 -34.58 9.59 -31.93
N THR A 10 -33.37 9.79 -31.41
CA THR A 10 -32.42 8.70 -31.13
C THR A 10 -33.08 7.68 -30.19
N PRO A 11 -33.21 6.40 -30.59
CA PRO A 11 -33.76 5.34 -29.75
C PRO A 11 -33.21 5.37 -28.32
N SER A 12 -34.07 5.14 -27.33
CA SER A 12 -33.76 5.12 -25.89
C SER A 12 -33.35 6.46 -25.26
N LEU A 13 -32.99 7.50 -26.03
CA LEU A 13 -32.51 8.76 -25.45
C LEU A 13 -33.62 9.51 -24.69
N SER A 14 -34.82 9.60 -25.25
CA SER A 14 -35.95 10.23 -24.55
C SER A 14 -36.32 9.50 -23.26
N SER A 15 -36.25 8.17 -23.24
CA SER A 15 -36.47 7.35 -22.05
C SER A 15 -35.42 7.67 -20.97
N LEU A 16 -34.13 7.70 -21.33
CA LEU A 16 -33.05 8.03 -20.40
C LEU A 16 -33.14 9.45 -19.84
N LEU A 17 -33.51 10.43 -20.67
CA LEU A 17 -33.72 11.80 -20.21
C LEU A 17 -34.93 11.92 -19.28
N ASN A 18 -36.02 11.19 -19.56
CA ASN A 18 -37.17 11.10 -18.66
C ASN A 18 -36.78 10.45 -17.32
N GLU A 19 -35.96 9.40 -17.33
CA GLU A 19 -35.43 8.77 -16.10
C GLU A 19 -34.61 9.77 -15.27
N CYS A 20 -33.76 10.58 -15.91
CA CYS A 20 -33.01 11.65 -15.23
C CYS A 20 -33.97 12.68 -14.59
N ILE A 21 -35.06 13.04 -15.28
CA ILE A 21 -36.09 13.95 -14.76
C ILE A 21 -36.81 13.33 -13.56
N GLU A 22 -37.19 12.06 -13.64
CA GLU A 22 -37.85 11.32 -12.55
C GLU A 22 -36.96 11.23 -11.30
N LYS A 23 -35.66 11.00 -11.51
CA LYS A 23 -34.64 10.99 -10.44
C LYS A 23 -34.28 12.38 -9.92
N LYS A 24 -34.77 13.44 -10.58
CA LYS A 24 -34.44 14.86 -10.31
C LYS A 24 -32.94 15.14 -10.44
N ASP A 25 -32.29 14.46 -11.38
CA ASP A 25 -30.89 14.68 -11.72
C ASP A 25 -30.70 16.10 -12.25
N ASP A 26 -29.65 16.77 -11.79
CA ASP A 26 -29.26 18.02 -12.40
C ASP A 26 -28.57 17.79 -13.76
N PHE A 27 -28.40 18.87 -14.54
CA PHE A 27 -27.79 18.77 -15.86
C PHE A 27 -26.39 18.15 -15.83
N GLY A 28 -25.59 18.44 -14.79
CA GLY A 28 -24.25 17.88 -14.65
C GLY A 28 -24.29 16.37 -14.49
N THR A 29 -25.20 15.87 -13.66
CA THR A 29 -25.39 14.44 -13.39
C THR A 29 -25.88 13.71 -14.63
N ALA A 30 -26.88 14.26 -15.31
CA ALA A 30 -27.39 13.71 -16.57
C ALA A 30 -26.30 13.71 -17.67
N TYR A 31 -25.52 14.79 -17.77
CA TYR A 31 -24.42 14.89 -18.72
C TYR A 31 -23.32 13.87 -18.44
N ALA A 32 -22.90 13.72 -17.18
CA ALA A 32 -21.87 12.78 -16.77
C ALA A 32 -22.29 11.32 -17.06
N ARG A 33 -23.54 10.96 -16.76
CA ARG A 33 -24.09 9.62 -16.97
C ARG A 33 -24.08 9.20 -18.43
N LEU A 34 -24.27 10.16 -19.33
CA LEU A 34 -24.55 9.87 -20.72
C LEU A 34 -23.37 10.18 -21.67
N ARG A 35 -22.44 11.07 -21.27
CA ARG A 35 -21.25 11.42 -22.08
C ARG A 35 -20.45 10.20 -22.56
N PRO A 36 -20.14 9.20 -21.70
CA PRO A 36 -19.24 8.11 -22.10
C PRO A 36 -19.85 7.15 -23.12
N VAL A 37 -21.18 7.02 -23.12
CA VAL A 37 -21.94 6.06 -23.94
C VAL A 37 -22.48 6.67 -25.24
N TRP A 38 -22.65 7.99 -25.30
CA TRP A 38 -23.13 8.67 -26.51
C TRP A 38 -22.17 8.58 -27.70
N ASN A 39 -20.86 8.54 -27.46
CA ASN A 39 -19.85 8.54 -28.52
C ASN A 39 -19.38 7.13 -28.93
N THR A 40 -19.74 6.09 -28.17
CA THR A 40 -19.18 4.74 -28.33
C THR A 40 -20.18 3.69 -28.80
N HIS A 41 -21.48 3.88 -28.61
CA HIS A 41 -22.49 2.87 -28.95
C HIS A 41 -23.52 3.38 -29.96
N HIS A 42 -23.86 2.53 -30.94
CA HIS A 42 -24.98 2.77 -31.84
C HIS A 42 -26.32 2.78 -31.08
N ASN A 43 -27.23 3.64 -31.54
CA ASN A 43 -28.40 4.20 -30.85
C ASN A 43 -29.31 3.27 -30.04
N SER A 44 -29.39 1.96 -30.29
CA SER A 44 -30.36 1.08 -29.60
C SER A 44 -29.85 0.42 -28.31
N GLY A 45 -28.58 0.58 -27.94
CA GLY A 45 -27.95 -0.15 -26.82
C GLY A 45 -27.67 0.64 -25.55
N ILE A 46 -27.82 1.97 -25.55
CA ILE A 46 -27.28 2.85 -24.49
C ILE A 46 -27.85 2.52 -23.10
N GLN A 47 -29.17 2.39 -22.99
CA GLN A 47 -29.82 2.09 -21.71
C GLN A 47 -29.43 0.70 -21.20
N ASN A 48 -29.44 -0.31 -22.08
CA ASN A 48 -29.06 -1.68 -21.74
C ASN A 48 -27.60 -1.76 -21.27
N GLU A 49 -26.72 -1.02 -21.93
CA GLU A 49 -25.30 -0.96 -21.57
C GLU A 49 -25.08 -0.36 -20.18
N LEU A 50 -25.74 0.77 -19.87
CA LEU A 50 -25.66 1.37 -18.53
C LEU A 50 -26.16 0.40 -17.45
N HIS A 51 -27.29 -0.29 -17.69
CA HIS A 51 -27.84 -1.27 -16.74
C HIS A 51 -26.89 -2.47 -16.57
N ARG A 52 -26.23 -2.90 -17.65
CA ARG A 52 -25.26 -3.98 -17.62
C ARG A 52 -24.03 -3.59 -16.79
N CYS A 53 -23.45 -2.41 -17.03
CA CYS A 53 -22.30 -1.91 -16.27
C CYS A 53 -22.62 -1.73 -14.78
N GLU A 54 -23.78 -1.16 -14.43
CA GLU A 54 -24.22 -1.02 -13.04
C GLU A 54 -24.37 -2.37 -12.34
N LYS A 55 -24.98 -3.34 -13.02
CA LYS A 55 -25.15 -4.71 -12.49
C LYS A 55 -23.80 -5.40 -12.28
N GLU A 56 -22.89 -5.30 -13.23
CA GLU A 56 -21.55 -5.92 -13.14
C GLU A 56 -20.72 -5.31 -12.01
N ASP A 57 -20.74 -3.99 -11.84
CA ASP A 57 -20.07 -3.30 -10.73
C ASP A 57 -20.59 -3.77 -9.37
N LYS A 58 -21.92 -3.88 -9.25
CA LYS A 58 -22.55 -4.41 -8.03
C LYS A 58 -22.15 -5.86 -7.76
N GLU A 59 -22.24 -6.73 -8.77
CA GLU A 59 -21.84 -8.13 -8.63
C GLU A 59 -20.36 -8.28 -8.28
N GLN A 60 -19.47 -7.46 -8.85
CA GLN A 60 -18.05 -7.51 -8.56
C GLN A 60 -17.77 -7.13 -7.10
N ARG A 61 -18.42 -6.07 -6.60
CA ARG A 61 -18.29 -5.63 -5.21
C ARG A 61 -18.87 -6.62 -4.21
N GLU A 62 -19.98 -7.26 -4.54
CA GLU A 62 -20.56 -8.35 -3.73
C GLU A 62 -19.64 -9.57 -3.67
N LYS A 63 -18.98 -9.94 -4.78
CA LYS A 63 -18.04 -11.07 -4.84
C LYS A 63 -16.69 -10.76 -4.18
N ALA A 64 -16.30 -9.49 -4.13
CA ALA A 64 -15.02 -9.08 -3.58
C ALA A 64 -14.93 -9.22 -2.05
N LEU A 65 -16.06 -9.21 -1.35
CA LEU A 65 -16.11 -9.36 0.10
C LEU A 65 -16.70 -10.74 0.47
N VAL A 66 -15.84 -11.66 0.93
CA VAL A 66 -16.24 -13.00 1.38
C VAL A 66 -16.09 -13.07 2.90
N GLY A 67 -17.21 -13.05 3.62
CA GLY A 67 -17.19 -12.89 5.07
C GLY A 67 -16.59 -11.55 5.46
N ASN A 68 -15.53 -11.58 6.27
CA ASN A 68 -14.79 -10.38 6.71
C ASN A 68 -13.44 -10.24 5.97
N ARG A 69 -13.36 -10.66 4.71
CA ARG A 69 -12.12 -10.61 3.92
C ARG A 69 -12.38 -10.13 2.50
N ILE A 70 -11.53 -9.22 2.05
CA ILE A 70 -11.55 -8.72 0.67
C ILE A 70 -10.67 -9.66 -0.15
N VAL A 71 -11.30 -10.45 -1.03
CA VAL A 71 -10.64 -11.47 -1.86
C VAL A 71 -10.29 -10.97 -3.26
N ASP A 72 -10.91 -9.87 -3.70
CA ASP A 72 -10.55 -9.15 -4.93
C ASP A 72 -10.10 -7.73 -4.55
N MET A 73 -8.80 -7.48 -4.70
CA MET A 73 -8.17 -6.19 -4.40
C MET A 73 -8.10 -5.26 -5.61
N GLN A 74 -8.39 -5.76 -6.81
CA GLN A 74 -8.32 -4.99 -8.05
C GLN A 74 -9.67 -4.34 -8.40
N LEU A 75 -10.37 -3.90 -7.35
CA LEU A 75 -11.63 -3.21 -7.51
C LEU A 75 -11.37 -1.78 -7.99
N PRO A 76 -12.07 -1.32 -9.05
CA PRO A 76 -12.09 0.09 -9.36
C PRO A 76 -12.76 0.86 -8.22
N PRO A 77 -12.42 2.16 -8.03
CA PRO A 77 -13.06 2.97 -7.01
C PRO A 77 -14.58 2.99 -7.20
N ARG A 78 -15.36 3.14 -6.13
CA ARG A 78 -16.83 3.20 -6.26
C ARG A 78 -17.29 4.41 -7.07
N ARG A 79 -16.60 5.54 -6.90
CA ARG A 79 -16.93 6.82 -7.51
C ARG A 79 -15.67 7.53 -7.98
N VAL A 80 -15.84 8.40 -8.97
CA VAL A 80 -14.82 9.31 -9.47
C VAL A 80 -15.42 10.69 -9.66
N TRP A 81 -14.62 11.73 -9.51
CA TRP A 81 -15.00 13.10 -9.85
C TRP A 81 -14.76 13.34 -11.34
N ASP A 82 -15.84 13.45 -12.10
CA ASP A 82 -15.81 13.83 -13.50
C ASP A 82 -15.63 15.36 -13.62
N LEU A 83 -14.49 15.77 -14.16
CA LEU A 83 -14.10 17.17 -14.23
C LEU A 83 -14.89 17.98 -15.26
N TYR A 84 -15.46 17.37 -16.31
CA TYR A 84 -16.24 18.16 -17.27
C TYR A 84 -17.67 18.43 -16.79
N SER A 85 -18.30 17.47 -16.11
CA SER A 85 -19.62 17.68 -15.48
C SER A 85 -19.53 18.37 -14.13
N ASN A 86 -18.35 18.35 -13.51
CA ASN A 86 -18.11 18.75 -12.13
C ASN A 86 -19.02 17.97 -11.15
N ARG A 87 -19.15 16.66 -11.35
CA ARG A 87 -19.94 15.75 -10.49
C ARG A 87 -19.13 14.52 -10.11
N VAL A 88 -19.33 14.06 -8.89
CA VAL A 88 -18.91 12.73 -8.45
C VAL A 88 -19.94 11.75 -8.99
N VAL A 89 -19.48 10.77 -9.75
CA VAL A 89 -20.30 9.77 -10.41
C VAL A 89 -19.80 8.36 -10.12
N PRO A 90 -20.69 7.34 -10.14
CA PRO A 90 -20.28 5.95 -10.09
C PRO A 90 -19.24 5.60 -11.17
N TRP A 91 -18.25 4.78 -10.80
CA TRP A 91 -17.17 4.37 -11.72
C TRP A 91 -17.66 3.71 -13.00
N TRP A 92 -18.68 2.86 -12.91
CA TRP A 92 -19.18 2.08 -14.03
C TRP A 92 -19.71 2.95 -15.19
N ILE A 93 -19.95 4.24 -14.94
CA ILE A 93 -20.33 5.22 -15.97
C ILE A 93 -19.15 5.59 -16.85
N THR A 94 -17.91 5.52 -16.37
CA THR A 94 -16.70 5.91 -17.11
C THR A 94 -16.49 5.10 -18.39
N GLY A 95 -17.20 3.98 -18.56
CA GLY A 95 -17.06 3.05 -19.69
C GLY A 95 -15.74 2.28 -19.67
N ALA A 96 -14.96 2.38 -18.59
CA ALA A 96 -13.75 1.60 -18.39
C ALA A 96 -14.08 0.30 -17.65
N TRP A 97 -13.45 -0.79 -18.09
CA TRP A 97 -13.63 -2.12 -17.53
C TRP A 97 -12.66 -2.45 -16.40
N SER A 98 -11.57 -1.68 -16.32
CA SER A 98 -10.56 -1.79 -15.28
C SER A 98 -9.92 -0.44 -15.03
N ILE A 99 -9.33 -0.28 -13.84
CA ILE A 99 -8.60 0.95 -13.51
C ILE A 99 -7.41 1.17 -14.44
N SER A 100 -6.77 0.07 -14.89
CA SER A 100 -5.64 0.12 -15.81
C SER A 100 -5.97 0.80 -17.15
N GLN A 101 -7.21 0.69 -17.64
CA GLN A 101 -7.63 1.36 -18.87
C GLN A 101 -7.67 2.89 -18.73
N LEU A 102 -7.99 3.42 -17.55
CA LEU A 102 -7.99 4.88 -17.32
C LEU A 102 -6.61 5.43 -16.92
N LEU A 103 -5.69 4.55 -16.52
CA LEU A 103 -4.31 4.91 -16.21
C LEU A 103 -3.41 4.82 -17.45
N ASP A 104 -3.81 4.08 -18.48
CA ASP A 104 -3.07 4.00 -19.74
C ASP A 104 -3.19 5.32 -20.53
N GLN A 105 -2.06 6.00 -20.69
CA GLN A 105 -1.97 7.27 -21.41
C GLN A 105 -2.40 7.18 -22.88
N ASN A 106 -2.43 5.97 -23.46
CA ASN A 106 -2.85 5.75 -24.85
C ASN A 106 -4.37 5.71 -25.04
N TYR A 107 -5.16 5.52 -23.98
CA TYR A 107 -6.62 5.32 -24.08
C TYR A 107 -7.45 6.61 -24.12
N GLY A 108 -6.80 7.79 -24.16
CA GLY A 108 -7.46 9.09 -24.32
C GLY A 108 -8.31 9.56 -23.11
N ARG A 109 -8.60 8.70 -22.14
CA ARG A 109 -9.26 9.02 -20.86
C ARG A 109 -8.23 8.91 -19.73
N LYS A 110 -8.00 10.01 -19.01
CA LYS A 110 -7.05 10.05 -17.88
C LYS A 110 -7.79 10.13 -16.54
N LEU A 111 -7.53 9.17 -15.66
CA LEU A 111 -7.86 9.24 -14.23
C LEU A 111 -6.59 9.51 -13.43
N LEU A 112 -6.55 10.59 -12.64
CA LEU A 112 -5.48 10.79 -11.66
C LEU A 112 -6.05 10.79 -10.23
N PRO A 113 -5.46 10.04 -9.29
CA PRO A 113 -5.74 10.23 -7.88
C PRO A 113 -5.03 11.47 -7.33
N ILE A 114 -5.68 12.14 -6.38
CA ILE A 114 -5.09 13.20 -5.58
C ILE A 114 -4.74 12.63 -4.20
N SER A 115 -3.52 12.91 -3.73
CA SER A 115 -3.14 12.76 -2.33
C SER A 115 -2.90 14.15 -1.74
N HIS A 116 -3.19 14.34 -0.45
CA HIS A 116 -3.05 15.65 0.16
C HIS A 116 -2.72 15.59 1.66
N ALA A 117 -2.03 16.63 2.13
CA ALA A 117 -1.90 16.89 3.55
C ALA A 117 -3.26 17.27 4.16
N TRP A 118 -3.40 17.04 5.46
CA TRP A 118 -4.48 17.68 6.21
C TRP A 118 -4.01 19.05 6.70
N VAL A 119 -4.97 19.88 7.08
CA VAL A 119 -4.72 21.09 7.86
C VAL A 119 -5.27 20.89 9.27
N ASP A 120 -4.93 21.78 10.19
CA ASP A 120 -5.53 21.77 11.52
C ASP A 120 -7.06 21.91 11.43
N GLU A 121 -7.78 21.28 12.37
CA GLU A 121 -9.26 21.34 12.41
C GLU A 121 -9.78 22.78 12.44
N LYS A 122 -9.07 23.69 13.11
CA LYS A 122 -9.39 25.13 13.16
C LYS A 122 -9.29 25.81 11.79
N ASP A 123 -8.49 25.27 10.88
CA ASP A 123 -8.23 25.78 9.53
C ASP A 123 -8.97 24.95 8.47
N GLN A 124 -9.78 24.00 8.89
CA GLN A 124 -10.65 23.17 8.07
C GLN A 124 -12.07 23.73 8.06
N MET A 125 -12.81 23.43 7.00
CA MET A 125 -14.24 23.69 6.91
C MET A 125 -14.94 22.55 6.16
N ASP A 126 -16.15 22.21 6.63
CA ASP A 126 -17.01 21.22 6.00
C ASP A 126 -17.94 21.89 4.98
N VAL A 127 -17.83 21.47 3.72
CA VAL A 127 -18.56 22.09 2.61
C VAL A 127 -19.60 21.14 2.04
N TRP A 128 -20.87 21.58 2.07
CA TRP A 128 -21.94 20.93 1.32
C TRP A 128 -21.93 21.39 -0.13
N THR A 129 -21.48 20.51 -1.03
CA THR A 129 -21.28 20.84 -2.44
C THR A 129 -22.24 20.08 -3.33
N SER A 130 -22.65 20.68 -4.45
CA SER A 130 -23.41 19.95 -5.48
C SER A 130 -22.55 18.90 -6.21
N ILE A 131 -21.22 18.95 -6.05
CA ILE A 131 -20.30 18.01 -6.71
C ILE A 131 -20.62 16.56 -6.33
N ASN A 132 -20.84 16.28 -5.04
CA ASN A 132 -21.26 14.97 -4.54
C ASN A 132 -22.77 14.89 -4.26
N GLY A 133 -23.58 15.70 -4.95
CA GLY A 133 -25.03 15.72 -4.76
C GLY A 133 -25.50 16.26 -3.39
N LYS A 134 -24.60 16.87 -2.59
CA LYS A 134 -24.84 17.22 -1.18
C LYS A 134 -25.22 16.02 -0.33
N GLU A 135 -24.68 14.84 -0.66
CA GLU A 135 -24.94 13.62 0.11
C GLU A 135 -24.08 13.52 1.38
N TRP A 136 -22.92 14.19 1.43
CA TRP A 136 -22.09 14.30 2.63
C TRP A 136 -21.30 15.62 2.63
N PRO A 137 -20.94 16.15 3.81
CA PRO A 137 -20.05 17.30 3.90
C PRO A 137 -18.64 16.91 3.44
N VAL A 138 -17.96 17.82 2.75
CA VAL A 138 -16.60 17.59 2.26
C VAL A 138 -15.61 18.46 3.04
N PRO A 139 -14.70 17.85 3.82
CA PRO A 139 -13.72 18.59 4.58
C PRO A 139 -12.63 19.16 3.67
N ILE A 140 -12.45 20.48 3.67
CA ILE A 140 -11.37 21.16 2.92
C ILE A 140 -10.71 22.27 3.75
N PRO A 141 -9.48 22.69 3.42
CA PRO A 141 -8.88 23.86 4.03
C PRO A 141 -9.68 25.14 3.79
N LYS A 142 -9.71 26.04 4.76
CA LYS A 142 -10.32 27.37 4.60
C LYS A 142 -9.65 28.13 3.46
N GLY A 143 -10.47 28.71 2.59
CA GLY A 143 -10.01 29.41 1.39
C GLY A 143 -9.68 28.50 0.20
N ALA A 144 -9.67 27.17 0.37
CA ALA A 144 -9.58 26.25 -0.77
C ALA A 144 -10.87 26.27 -1.60
N SER A 145 -10.74 25.95 -2.89
CA SER A 145 -11.87 25.97 -3.83
C SER A 145 -11.80 24.78 -4.77
N PHE A 146 -12.85 23.95 -4.78
CA PHE A 146 -12.98 22.86 -5.75
C PHE A 146 -12.91 23.35 -7.19
N LYS A 147 -13.37 24.57 -7.48
CA LYS A 147 -13.27 25.16 -8.82
C LYS A 147 -11.81 25.39 -9.24
N LEU A 148 -10.96 25.82 -8.32
CA LEU A 148 -9.53 26.03 -8.61
C LEU A 148 -8.81 24.70 -8.79
N ILE A 149 -9.09 23.72 -7.92
CA ILE A 149 -8.57 22.34 -8.05
C ILE A 149 -9.00 21.77 -9.42
N GLN A 150 -10.28 21.90 -9.77
CA GLN A 150 -10.81 21.44 -11.06
C GLN A 150 -10.08 22.08 -12.23
N ILE A 151 -9.86 23.40 -12.22
CA ILE A 151 -9.12 24.11 -13.28
C ILE A 151 -7.68 23.60 -13.38
N GLU A 152 -7.01 23.43 -12.23
CA GLU A 152 -5.64 22.90 -12.18
C GLU A 152 -5.57 21.50 -12.81
N MET A 153 -6.51 20.62 -12.47
CA MET A 153 -6.55 19.26 -13.03
C MET A 153 -6.94 19.24 -14.52
N LEU A 154 -7.84 20.12 -14.96
CA LEU A 154 -8.18 20.27 -16.38
C LEU A 154 -6.99 20.77 -17.21
N ASN A 155 -6.15 21.65 -16.66
CA ASN A 155 -4.93 22.10 -17.32
C ASN A 155 -3.89 20.97 -17.49
N LEU A 156 -3.95 19.93 -16.65
CA LEU A 156 -3.17 18.70 -16.81
C LEU A 156 -3.76 17.74 -17.86
N GLY A 157 -4.89 18.10 -18.48
CA GLY A 157 -5.60 17.28 -19.47
C GLY A 157 -6.29 16.06 -18.85
N VAL A 158 -6.69 16.16 -17.59
CA VAL A 158 -7.34 15.07 -16.86
C VAL A 158 -8.85 15.14 -17.08
N GLU A 159 -9.51 13.97 -17.21
CA GLU A 159 -10.96 13.88 -17.34
C GLU A 159 -11.64 13.50 -16.03
N TYR A 160 -11.03 12.56 -15.31
CA TYR A 160 -11.54 12.03 -14.06
C TYR A 160 -10.50 12.16 -12.96
N ILE A 161 -10.95 12.45 -11.75
CA ILE A 161 -10.10 12.50 -10.56
C ILE A 161 -10.66 11.52 -9.53
N TRP A 162 -9.77 10.85 -8.82
CA TRP A 162 -10.14 10.24 -7.55
C TRP A 162 -9.62 11.11 -6.41
N LEU A 163 -10.54 11.58 -5.56
CA LEU A 163 -10.22 12.37 -4.38
C LEU A 163 -11.02 11.78 -3.22
N ASP A 164 -10.34 11.19 -2.25
CA ASP A 164 -10.92 10.49 -1.10
C ASP A 164 -12.09 11.26 -0.45
N VAL A 165 -11.92 12.55 -0.13
CA VAL A 165 -12.94 13.37 0.53
C VAL A 165 -14.19 13.59 -0.32
N LEU A 166 -14.08 13.48 -1.66
CA LEU A 166 -15.20 13.61 -2.59
C LEU A 166 -15.78 12.26 -3.03
N CYS A 167 -14.95 11.23 -3.19
CA CYS A 167 -15.35 9.97 -3.79
C CYS A 167 -15.80 8.94 -2.75
N LEU A 168 -15.31 9.05 -1.51
CA LEU A 168 -15.78 8.26 -0.37
C LEU A 168 -16.79 9.07 0.45
N ARG A 169 -17.86 8.40 0.92
CA ARG A 169 -18.81 9.00 1.86
C ARG A 169 -18.08 9.44 3.12
N GLN A 170 -18.25 10.70 3.52
CA GLN A 170 -17.65 11.27 4.73
C GLN A 170 -18.65 11.28 5.88
N LYS A 171 -18.14 11.39 7.12
CA LYS A 171 -18.96 11.47 8.33
C LYS A 171 -19.77 12.78 8.36
N GLY A 172 -20.99 12.71 8.88
CA GLY A 172 -21.89 13.85 9.06
C GLY A 172 -22.93 14.01 7.95
N GLY A 173 -23.03 13.03 7.05
CA GLY A 173 -24.02 12.99 5.98
C GLY A 173 -25.33 12.28 6.39
N PRO A 174 -26.41 12.42 5.60
CA PRO A 174 -27.47 11.42 5.59
C PRO A 174 -26.91 10.02 5.27
N GLN A 175 -27.58 8.97 5.78
CA GLN A 175 -27.25 7.56 5.49
C GLN A 175 -25.85 7.11 5.97
N GLU A 176 -25.51 7.45 7.22
CA GLU A 176 -24.28 6.98 7.89
C GLU A 176 -24.14 5.46 7.93
N ASP A 177 -25.26 4.73 7.94
CA ASP A 177 -25.30 3.27 7.81
C ASP A 177 -24.70 2.81 6.48
N LEU A 178 -25.03 3.48 5.37
CA LEU A 178 -24.42 3.18 4.07
C LEU A 178 -22.93 3.51 4.04
N ARG A 179 -22.49 4.58 4.71
CA ARG A 179 -21.06 4.90 4.81
C ARG A 179 -20.30 3.75 5.47
N VAL A 180 -20.80 3.25 6.60
CA VAL A 180 -20.16 2.13 7.31
C VAL A 180 -20.08 0.89 6.42
N GLU A 181 -21.14 0.57 5.68
CA GLU A 181 -21.13 -0.57 4.75
C GLU A 181 -20.19 -0.37 3.55
N GLU A 182 -20.17 0.81 2.93
CA GLU A 182 -19.25 1.13 1.83
C GLU A 182 -17.79 1.07 2.29
N TRP A 183 -17.49 1.59 3.48
CA TRP A 183 -16.14 1.65 4.02
C TRP A 183 -15.53 0.28 4.31
N LYS A 184 -16.33 -0.76 4.57
CA LYS A 184 -15.81 -2.13 4.73
C LYS A 184 -15.03 -2.61 3.52
N LEU A 185 -15.39 -2.13 2.32
CA LEU A 185 -14.76 -2.50 1.06
C LEU A 185 -13.86 -1.39 0.52
N ASP A 186 -14.37 -0.16 0.51
CA ASP A 186 -13.75 0.93 -0.25
C ASP A 186 -12.52 1.52 0.44
N VAL A 187 -12.51 1.63 1.79
CA VAL A 187 -11.36 2.19 2.53
C VAL A 187 -10.14 1.26 2.48
N PRO A 188 -10.27 -0.06 2.73
CA PRO A 188 -9.12 -0.94 2.62
C PRO A 188 -8.59 -1.05 1.19
N THR A 189 -9.42 -0.82 0.16
CA THR A 189 -9.02 -0.95 -1.26
C THR A 189 -8.48 0.32 -1.91
N ILE A 190 -8.39 1.46 -1.19
CA ILE A 190 -7.93 2.73 -1.78
C ILE A 190 -6.55 2.64 -2.42
N GLY A 191 -5.65 1.78 -1.89
CA GLY A 191 -4.31 1.60 -2.41
C GLY A 191 -4.30 1.19 -3.89
N CYS A 192 -5.33 0.47 -4.36
CA CYS A 192 -5.49 0.07 -5.76
C CYS A 192 -5.55 1.29 -6.70
N VAL A 193 -6.12 2.40 -6.24
CA VAL A 193 -6.23 3.64 -7.03
C VAL A 193 -4.87 4.31 -7.23
N TYR A 194 -3.95 4.12 -6.28
CA TYR A 194 -2.65 4.80 -6.28
C TYR A 194 -1.52 3.95 -6.86
N GLU A 195 -1.51 2.62 -6.65
CA GLU A 195 -0.35 1.73 -6.83
C GLU A 195 0.40 1.93 -8.17
N TRP A 196 -0.34 2.14 -9.26
CA TRP A 196 0.20 2.28 -10.63
C TRP A 196 -0.11 3.63 -11.28
N ALA A 197 -0.60 4.59 -10.51
CA ALA A 197 -1.06 5.88 -11.04
C ALA A 197 0.03 6.95 -10.94
N ILE A 198 -0.09 7.96 -11.81
CA ILE A 198 0.52 9.27 -11.55
C ILE A 198 -0.33 9.95 -10.48
N VAL A 199 0.28 10.31 -9.35
CA VAL A 199 -0.44 10.93 -8.23
C VAL A 199 -0.19 12.42 -8.21
N VAL A 200 -1.26 13.19 -8.09
CA VAL A 200 -1.20 14.63 -7.86
C VAL A 200 -1.15 14.87 -6.35
N ILE A 201 -0.12 15.54 -5.84
CA ILE A 201 0.15 15.67 -4.41
C ILE A 201 0.09 17.12 -3.96
N TYR A 202 -0.85 17.45 -3.08
CA TYR A 202 -0.89 18.74 -2.36
C TYR A 202 -0.18 18.61 -1.00
N LEU A 203 1.08 19.05 -0.91
CA LEU A 203 1.89 18.91 0.31
C LEU A 203 1.49 19.87 1.45
N SER A 204 0.90 21.02 1.14
CA SER A 204 0.49 22.06 2.11
C SER A 204 -1.01 22.02 2.47
N GLY A 205 -1.75 21.04 1.93
CA GLY A 205 -3.19 20.90 2.12
C GLY A 205 -3.96 21.01 0.80
N LEU A 206 -5.08 20.30 0.71
CA LEU A 206 -5.88 20.19 -0.52
C LEU A 206 -6.23 21.57 -1.10
N GLY A 207 -5.83 21.82 -2.35
CA GLY A 207 -6.13 23.06 -3.06
C GLY A 207 -5.38 24.30 -2.56
N GLN A 208 -4.39 24.13 -1.68
CA GLN A 208 -3.54 25.22 -1.20
C GLN A 208 -2.27 25.33 -2.06
N PRO A 209 -1.75 26.56 -2.27
CA PRO A 209 -0.40 26.74 -2.81
C PRO A 209 0.63 26.05 -1.93
N LEU A 210 1.66 25.48 -2.57
CA LEU A 210 2.79 24.90 -1.89
C LEU A 210 3.56 26.00 -1.16
N SER A 211 3.55 25.93 0.17
CA SER A 211 4.27 26.85 1.04
C SER A 211 4.90 26.09 2.19
N LEU A 212 5.99 26.64 2.73
CA LEU A 212 6.72 26.08 3.87
C LEU A 212 6.77 27.12 4.99
N LYS A 213 6.23 26.78 6.15
CA LYS A 213 6.33 27.52 7.40
C LYS A 213 7.09 26.70 8.43
N ASP A 214 7.65 27.39 9.42
CA ASP A 214 8.33 26.73 10.52
C ASP A 214 7.39 25.76 11.24
N GLY A 215 7.84 24.52 11.41
CA GLY A 215 7.06 23.43 12.02
C GLY A 215 6.20 22.63 11.05
N ASP A 216 6.02 23.03 9.79
CA ASP A 216 5.15 22.31 8.83
C ASP A 216 5.62 20.87 8.58
N LEU A 217 6.93 20.64 8.48
CA LEU A 217 7.50 19.29 8.27
C LEU A 217 7.39 18.40 9.51
N ASP A 218 7.30 19.01 10.68
CA ASP A 218 7.24 18.33 11.98
C ASP A 218 5.79 18.13 12.44
N SER A 219 4.80 18.72 11.76
CA SER A 219 3.37 18.57 12.06
C SER A 219 2.86 17.17 11.72
N ASP A 220 2.03 16.60 12.59
CA ASP A 220 1.31 15.34 12.32
C ASP A 220 0.35 15.44 11.12
N ARG A 221 0.02 16.66 10.69
CA ARG A 221 -0.78 16.93 9.49
C ARG A 221 0.04 16.96 8.20
N CYS A 222 1.37 17.04 8.32
CA CYS A 222 2.30 17.01 7.19
C CYS A 222 2.08 15.77 6.33
N TRP A 223 2.07 15.95 5.01
CA TRP A 223 1.93 14.83 4.07
C TRP A 223 2.96 13.71 4.33
N PHE A 224 4.21 14.07 4.65
CA PHE A 224 5.30 13.11 4.92
C PHE A 224 5.20 12.38 6.26
N ARG A 225 4.23 12.72 7.11
CA ARG A 225 4.05 12.09 8.43
C ARG A 225 2.80 11.25 8.51
N ARG A 226 1.90 11.31 7.52
CA ARG A 226 0.66 10.53 7.57
C ARG A 226 0.86 9.06 7.22
N ALA A 227 0.14 8.17 7.90
CA ALA A 227 0.19 6.73 7.64
C ALA A 227 -0.32 6.38 6.25
N TRP A 228 -1.50 6.88 5.87
CA TRP A 228 -2.11 6.59 4.57
C TRP A 228 -1.23 7.02 3.38
N THR A 229 -0.40 8.06 3.53
CA THR A 229 0.47 8.53 2.44
C THR A 229 1.61 7.56 2.11
N VAL A 230 1.79 6.47 2.87
CA VAL A 230 2.69 5.36 2.51
C VAL A 230 2.20 4.63 1.25
N GLN A 231 0.88 4.54 1.05
CA GLN A 231 0.31 3.93 -0.16
C GLN A 231 -0.15 4.94 -1.23
N GLU A 232 -0.34 6.22 -0.86
CA GLU A 232 -0.82 7.27 -1.77
C GLU A 232 0.28 7.96 -2.60
N VAL A 233 1.31 7.21 -2.99
CA VAL A 233 2.53 7.77 -3.62
C VAL A 233 2.58 7.52 -5.14
N GLY A 234 2.02 6.39 -5.57
CA GLY A 234 2.00 5.89 -6.95
C GLY A 234 3.36 5.72 -7.64
N SER A 235 3.30 5.53 -8.95
CA SER A 235 4.47 5.29 -9.80
C SER A 235 5.20 6.59 -10.13
N ASP A 236 4.46 7.66 -10.40
CA ASP A 236 4.96 9.00 -10.70
C ASP A 236 4.16 10.04 -9.94
N ARG A 237 4.69 11.27 -9.83
CA ARG A 237 4.06 12.32 -9.03
C ARG A 237 4.09 13.67 -9.72
N ILE A 238 3.04 14.44 -9.49
CA ILE A 238 2.94 15.85 -9.82
C ILE A 238 2.72 16.59 -8.50
N ILE A 239 3.59 17.55 -8.18
CA ILE A 239 3.39 18.40 -7.00
C ILE A 239 2.40 19.51 -7.39
N ALA A 240 1.27 19.55 -6.71
CA ALA A 240 0.21 20.51 -6.96
C ALA A 240 0.37 21.76 -6.10
N GLY A 241 -0.29 22.85 -6.53
CA GLY A 241 -0.13 24.16 -5.90
C GLY A 241 1.27 24.75 -6.09
N ASP A 242 2.07 24.23 -7.02
CA ASP A 242 3.38 24.79 -7.33
C ASP A 242 3.23 26.18 -7.94
N THR A 243 4.06 27.11 -7.49
CA THR A 243 4.01 28.52 -7.89
C THR A 243 5.41 28.96 -8.30
N PRO A 244 5.59 29.90 -9.25
CA PRO A 244 6.91 30.31 -9.74
C PRO A 244 7.93 30.71 -8.65
N ASP A 245 7.47 31.33 -7.56
CA ASP A 245 8.29 31.73 -6.41
C ASP A 245 8.28 30.69 -5.27
N GLY A 246 7.78 29.49 -5.55
CA GLY A 246 7.54 28.43 -4.59
C GLY A 246 8.77 27.58 -4.27
N PRO A 247 8.69 26.73 -3.25
CA PRO A 247 9.81 25.89 -2.80
C PRO A 247 10.39 24.97 -3.88
N MET A 248 9.63 24.62 -4.92
CA MET A 248 10.10 23.72 -5.98
C MET A 248 11.17 24.34 -6.87
N HIS A 249 11.18 25.67 -7.00
CA HIS A 249 12.06 26.41 -7.92
C HIS A 249 13.30 27.00 -7.23
N ALA A 250 13.47 26.77 -5.93
CA ALA A 250 14.66 27.22 -5.23
C ALA A 250 15.91 26.49 -5.75
N GLU A 251 17.01 27.23 -5.87
CA GLU A 251 18.31 26.67 -6.23
C GLU A 251 19.12 26.31 -4.99
N PRO A 252 19.84 25.17 -5.00
CA PRO A 252 20.76 24.83 -3.92
C PRO A 252 21.92 25.84 -3.89
N LYS A 253 22.30 26.25 -2.68
CA LYS A 253 23.42 27.16 -2.42
C LYS A 253 24.78 26.51 -2.65
N ASP A 254 24.86 25.19 -2.55
CA ASP A 254 26.09 24.43 -2.67
C ASP A 254 25.87 23.05 -3.34
N LYS A 255 26.98 22.33 -3.55
CA LYS A 255 26.97 21.00 -4.16
C LYS A 255 26.44 19.91 -3.21
N ASP A 256 26.36 20.19 -1.92
CA ASP A 256 25.85 19.27 -0.90
C ASP A 256 24.32 19.27 -0.84
N GLY A 257 23.69 20.15 -1.62
CA GLY A 257 22.24 20.28 -1.71
C GLY A 257 21.65 21.03 -0.53
N ASN A 258 22.41 21.93 0.09
CA ASN A 258 21.88 22.85 1.09
C ASN A 258 21.21 24.04 0.39
N TYR A 259 20.17 24.58 1.02
CA TYR A 259 19.33 25.64 0.49
C TYR A 259 19.41 26.88 1.39
N GLU A 260 18.64 27.91 1.03
CA GLU A 260 18.69 29.16 1.76
C GLU A 260 18.43 29.05 3.25
N THR A 261 17.44 28.22 3.59
CA THR A 261 17.05 27.91 4.95
C THR A 261 17.24 26.43 5.24
N ASP A 262 17.42 26.10 6.52
CA ASP A 262 17.45 24.71 6.98
C ASP A 262 16.13 23.99 6.65
N LEU A 263 14.99 24.68 6.83
CA LEU A 263 13.67 24.16 6.48
C LEU A 263 13.57 23.73 5.01
N LEU A 264 14.07 24.56 4.09
CA LEU A 264 14.06 24.24 2.66
C LEU A 264 15.02 23.09 2.33
N THR A 265 16.17 23.05 3.00
CA THR A 265 17.12 21.93 2.89
C THR A 265 16.49 20.62 3.33
N ARG A 266 15.82 20.62 4.48
CA ARG A 266 15.06 19.47 5.02
C ARG A 266 13.94 19.06 4.06
N PHE A 267 13.18 20.01 3.53
CA PHE A 267 12.12 19.75 2.55
C PHE A 267 12.65 19.00 1.32
N HIS A 268 13.73 19.49 0.69
CA HIS A 268 14.29 18.84 -0.50
C HIS A 268 14.90 17.46 -0.20
N LYS A 269 15.54 17.28 0.97
CA LYS A 269 16.05 15.97 1.42
C LYS A 269 14.91 14.98 1.66
N GLN A 270 13.84 15.40 2.33
CA GLN A 270 12.66 14.58 2.60
C GLN A 270 11.90 14.24 1.31
N ARG A 271 11.73 15.21 0.40
CA ARG A 271 11.17 14.99 -0.93
C ARG A 271 12.01 14.00 -1.73
N ARG A 272 13.34 14.10 -1.71
CA ARG A 272 14.20 13.18 -2.47
C ARG A 272 14.14 11.75 -1.93
N SER A 273 14.22 11.59 -0.61
CA SER A 273 14.18 10.28 0.07
C SER A 273 12.81 9.61 -0.01
N GLN A 274 11.73 10.36 0.19
CA GLN A 274 10.38 9.79 0.25
C GLN A 274 9.64 9.84 -1.10
N LEU A 275 9.99 10.77 -1.99
CA LEU A 275 9.28 10.96 -3.27
C LEU A 275 10.10 10.70 -4.54
N GLN A 276 11.43 10.75 -4.54
CA GLN A 276 12.21 10.56 -5.79
C GLN A 276 12.93 9.22 -5.86
N THR A 277 13.31 8.67 -4.71
CA THR A 277 13.99 7.37 -4.61
C THR A 277 13.04 6.20 -4.36
N THR A 278 11.75 6.50 -4.14
CA THR A 278 10.79 5.63 -3.47
C THR A 278 9.49 5.57 -4.26
N THR A 279 9.43 4.83 -5.38
CA THR A 279 8.12 4.30 -5.80
C THR A 279 7.76 3.17 -4.84
N SER A 280 6.49 3.10 -4.39
CA SER A 280 6.03 2.05 -3.46
C SER A 280 6.42 0.64 -3.98
N ILE A 281 6.46 0.48 -5.31
CA ILE A 281 6.84 -0.76 -5.97
C ILE A 281 8.33 -1.11 -5.83
N ARG A 282 9.23 -0.11 -5.72
CA ARG A 282 10.68 -0.30 -5.65
C ARG A 282 11.23 -0.49 -4.24
N LEU A 283 10.47 -0.10 -3.22
CA LEU A 283 10.86 -0.38 -1.84
C LEU A 283 10.57 -1.83 -1.48
N GLY A 284 11.56 -2.50 -0.89
CA GLY A 284 11.33 -3.81 -0.29
C GLY A 284 10.52 -3.69 1.01
N LEU A 285 10.14 -4.84 1.57
CA LEU A 285 9.27 -4.94 2.74
C LEU A 285 9.75 -4.07 3.92
N PHE A 286 11.02 -4.12 4.30
CA PHE A 286 11.50 -3.44 5.51
C PHE A 286 11.56 -1.92 5.34
N ASP A 287 11.98 -1.40 4.19
CA ASP A 287 11.94 0.04 3.90
C ASP A 287 10.52 0.63 4.05
N LYS A 288 9.48 -0.11 3.66
CA LYS A 288 8.07 0.31 3.84
C LYS A 288 7.68 0.37 5.32
N LEU A 289 8.15 -0.60 6.10
CA LEU A 289 7.92 -0.63 7.54
C LEU A 289 8.70 0.49 8.26
N VAL A 290 9.95 0.76 7.86
CA VAL A 290 10.72 1.94 8.33
C VAL A 290 9.98 3.23 7.99
N LEU A 291 9.42 3.32 6.78
CA LEU A 291 8.61 4.47 6.41
C LEU A 291 7.41 4.61 7.36
N MET A 292 6.70 3.51 7.64
CA MET A 292 5.55 3.48 8.56
C MET A 292 5.93 3.79 10.02
N GLN A 293 7.13 3.44 10.49
CA GLN A 293 7.65 3.80 11.82
C GLN A 293 7.63 5.31 12.05
N THR A 294 7.91 6.09 10.99
CA THR A 294 7.91 7.56 11.04
C THR A 294 6.52 8.19 10.90
N ARG A 295 5.47 7.37 10.72
CA ARG A 295 4.11 7.86 10.46
C ARG A 295 3.23 7.89 11.68
N VAL A 296 2.30 8.83 11.63
CA VAL A 296 1.21 9.03 12.57
C VAL A 296 -0.14 8.85 11.85
N SER A 297 -1.15 8.50 12.63
CA SER A 297 -2.53 8.37 12.17
C SER A 297 -3.50 8.82 13.25
N THR A 298 -4.69 9.25 12.85
CA THR A 298 -5.76 9.59 13.80
C THR A 298 -6.30 8.32 14.47
N ASN A 299 -6.58 7.28 13.68
CA ASN A 299 -6.87 5.95 14.19
C ASN A 299 -5.59 5.10 14.11
N PRO A 300 -5.09 4.53 15.22
CA PRO A 300 -3.92 3.66 15.20
C PRO A 300 -3.99 2.53 14.15
N VAL A 301 -5.16 1.91 13.95
CA VAL A 301 -5.36 0.79 13.01
C VAL A 301 -5.04 1.18 11.56
N ASP A 302 -5.17 2.47 11.21
CA ASP A 302 -4.82 2.98 9.87
C ASP A 302 -3.36 2.73 9.51
N ARG A 303 -2.45 2.62 10.49
CA ARG A 303 -1.04 2.30 10.24
C ARG A 303 -0.88 0.88 9.71
N VAL A 304 -1.72 -0.05 10.16
CA VAL A 304 -1.74 -1.42 9.66
C VAL A 304 -2.48 -1.47 8.32
N ALA A 305 -3.67 -0.86 8.24
CA ALA A 305 -4.47 -0.85 7.03
C ALA A 305 -3.75 -0.20 5.83
N GLY A 306 -3.02 0.89 6.07
CA GLY A 306 -2.20 1.57 5.06
C GLY A 306 -1.00 0.77 4.54
N LEU A 307 -0.71 -0.41 5.12
CA LEU A 307 0.33 -1.33 4.66
C LEU A 307 -0.22 -2.46 3.76
N ALA A 308 -1.54 -2.63 3.63
CA ALA A 308 -2.13 -3.74 2.87
C ALA A 308 -1.64 -3.83 1.42
N PHE A 309 -1.68 -2.70 0.68
CA PHE A 309 -1.13 -2.64 -0.68
C PHE A 309 0.40 -2.61 -0.71
N PRO A 310 1.09 -1.75 0.08
CA PRO A 310 2.56 -1.75 0.11
C PRO A 310 3.18 -3.12 0.39
N LEU A 311 2.57 -3.96 1.22
CA LEU A 311 3.10 -5.28 1.56
C LEU A 311 2.55 -6.42 0.68
N TRP A 312 1.89 -6.11 -0.44
CA TRP A 312 1.33 -7.11 -1.37
C TRP A 312 0.50 -8.17 -0.66
N ALA A 313 -0.48 -7.73 0.13
CA ALA A 313 -1.51 -8.62 0.63
C ALA A 313 -2.24 -9.29 -0.56
N ARG A 314 -2.57 -10.58 -0.44
CA ARG A 314 -3.38 -11.29 -1.45
C ARG A 314 -4.86 -11.13 -1.19
N THR A 315 -5.20 -10.92 0.07
CA THR A 315 -6.54 -10.56 0.55
C THR A 315 -6.37 -9.44 1.56
N ILE A 316 -7.37 -8.60 1.77
CA ILE A 316 -7.31 -7.57 2.82
C ILE A 316 -8.24 -8.01 3.96
N PRO A 317 -7.75 -8.08 5.20
CA PRO A 317 -8.62 -8.33 6.34
C PRO A 317 -9.65 -7.19 6.48
N ALA A 318 -10.81 -7.48 7.07
CA ALA A 318 -11.80 -6.46 7.34
C ALA A 318 -11.20 -5.35 8.20
N TYR A 319 -11.53 -4.11 7.86
CA TYR A 319 -11.14 -2.95 8.65
C TYR A 319 -12.19 -2.69 9.71
N HIS A 320 -11.78 -2.77 10.97
CA HIS A 320 -12.59 -2.38 12.10
C HIS A 320 -11.84 -1.37 12.96
N GLU A 321 -12.42 -0.18 13.14
CA GLU A 321 -11.80 0.91 13.91
C GLU A 321 -11.48 0.52 15.37
N SER A 322 -12.14 -0.51 15.90
CA SER A 322 -12.01 -1.00 17.28
C SER A 322 -11.04 -2.16 17.46
N GLU A 323 -10.40 -2.65 16.40
CA GLU A 323 -9.45 -3.77 16.49
C GLU A 323 -8.16 -3.39 17.21
N SER A 324 -7.53 -4.39 17.84
CA SER A 324 -6.19 -4.20 18.37
C SER A 324 -5.17 -4.16 17.23
N LEU A 325 -4.09 -3.39 17.41
CA LEU A 325 -3.04 -3.29 16.40
C LEU A 325 -2.36 -4.64 16.11
N GLU A 326 -2.20 -5.48 17.14
CA GLU A 326 -1.57 -6.78 17.00
C GLU A 326 -2.46 -7.77 16.23
N ASP A 327 -3.79 -7.73 16.45
CA ASP A 327 -4.73 -8.57 15.72
C ASP A 327 -4.80 -8.15 14.24
N ALA A 328 -4.89 -6.84 13.98
CA ALA A 328 -4.87 -6.31 12.63
C ALA A 328 -3.56 -6.65 11.91
N TRP A 329 -2.42 -6.53 12.60
CA TRP A 329 -1.11 -6.87 12.06
C TRP A 329 -0.99 -8.37 11.76
N THR A 330 -1.43 -9.20 12.69
CA THR A 330 -1.49 -10.67 12.53
C THR A 330 -2.28 -11.04 11.29
N ALA A 331 -3.50 -10.51 11.15
CA ALA A 331 -4.34 -10.77 9.99
C ALA A 331 -3.71 -10.28 8.68
N LEU A 332 -3.03 -9.13 8.69
CA LEU A 332 -2.30 -8.63 7.52
C LEU A 332 -1.14 -9.57 7.13
N VAL A 333 -0.36 -10.06 8.09
CA VAL A 333 0.76 -10.98 7.82
C VAL A 333 0.25 -12.32 7.31
N ASP A 334 -0.83 -12.86 7.88
CA ASP A 334 -1.47 -14.10 7.40
C ASP A 334 -1.95 -13.98 5.95
N SER A 335 -2.54 -12.83 5.60
CA SER A 335 -3.01 -12.52 4.24
C SER A 335 -1.91 -12.11 3.24
N MET A 336 -0.68 -11.90 3.71
CA MET A 336 0.43 -11.41 2.89
C MET A 336 0.91 -12.47 1.89
N ASP A 337 1.46 -12.03 0.76
CA ASP A 337 2.09 -12.96 -0.19
C ASP A 337 3.16 -13.83 0.51
N SER A 338 3.20 -15.12 0.15
CA SER A 338 4.10 -16.10 0.76
C SER A 338 5.59 -15.73 0.68
N MET A 339 5.98 -14.96 -0.33
CA MET A 339 7.35 -14.44 -0.47
C MET A 339 7.63 -13.33 0.55
N TYR A 340 6.68 -12.43 0.80
CA TYR A 340 6.83 -11.37 1.79
C TYR A 340 6.90 -11.92 3.21
N ARG A 341 6.15 -12.99 3.51
CA ARG A 341 6.31 -13.73 4.77
C ARG A 341 7.69 -14.36 4.91
N ALA A 342 8.29 -14.85 3.83
CA ALA A 342 9.65 -15.37 3.84
C ALA A 342 10.68 -14.29 4.21
N TYR A 343 10.45 -13.01 3.86
CA TYR A 343 11.31 -11.92 4.34
C TYR A 343 11.29 -11.78 5.86
N PHE A 344 10.13 -11.86 6.52
CA PHE A 344 10.10 -11.90 7.99
C PHE A 344 10.84 -13.13 8.52
N PHE A 345 10.63 -14.29 7.90
CA PHE A 345 11.23 -15.51 8.41
C PHE A 345 12.77 -15.50 8.31
N PHE A 346 13.32 -15.16 7.15
CA PHE A 346 14.75 -15.29 6.85
C PHE A 346 15.59 -14.03 7.09
N LEU A 347 14.96 -12.84 7.17
CA LEU A 347 15.72 -11.58 7.26
C LEU A 347 15.48 -10.82 8.56
N TYR A 348 14.31 -10.96 9.19
CA TYR A 348 14.07 -10.33 10.48
C TYR A 348 14.94 -11.02 11.57
N PRO A 349 15.82 -10.29 12.28
CA PRO A 349 16.81 -10.90 13.18
C PRO A 349 16.26 -11.69 14.36
N GLY A 350 15.21 -11.18 14.98
CA GLY A 350 14.70 -11.69 16.24
C GLY A 350 13.65 -12.79 16.07
N ALA A 351 13.40 -13.51 17.16
CA ALA A 351 12.17 -14.24 17.34
C ALA A 351 11.02 -13.28 17.66
N GLY A 352 9.81 -13.63 17.22
CA GLY A 352 8.58 -12.94 17.57
C GLY A 352 8.28 -12.98 19.06
N LEU A 353 7.75 -11.89 19.61
CA LEU A 353 7.26 -11.86 20.99
C LEU A 353 5.87 -12.50 21.15
N GLY A 354 5.09 -12.60 20.06
CA GLY A 354 3.75 -13.16 20.04
C GLY A 354 3.70 -14.69 20.12
N CYS A 355 2.54 -15.26 19.77
CA CYS A 355 2.32 -16.70 19.72
C CYS A 355 3.13 -17.38 18.60
N LYS A 356 3.27 -16.71 17.45
CA LYS A 356 4.06 -17.16 16.31
C LYS A 356 5.48 -16.56 16.35
N LYS A 357 6.46 -17.30 16.87
CA LYS A 357 7.87 -16.90 17.06
C LYS A 357 8.63 -16.68 15.76
N TRP A 358 8.17 -17.24 14.65
CA TRP A 358 8.82 -17.09 13.35
C TRP A 358 8.72 -15.67 12.74
N ARG A 359 7.74 -14.87 13.16
CA ARG A 359 7.47 -13.52 12.64
C ARG A 359 7.45 -12.45 13.76
N PRO A 360 7.76 -11.19 13.45
CA PRO A 360 7.69 -10.12 14.45
C PRO A 360 6.24 -9.71 14.77
N THR A 361 6.04 -9.25 16.00
CA THR A 361 4.81 -8.55 16.43
C THR A 361 4.75 -7.14 15.86
N TRP A 362 3.59 -6.49 15.92
CA TRP A 362 3.43 -5.09 15.54
C TRP A 362 4.36 -4.17 16.33
N GLU A 363 4.44 -4.40 17.65
CA GLU A 363 5.31 -3.63 18.54
C GLU A 363 6.76 -3.72 18.08
N GLN A 364 7.28 -4.93 17.88
CA GLN A 364 8.63 -5.16 17.40
C GLN A 364 8.92 -4.45 16.08
N VAL A 365 8.01 -4.57 15.10
CA VAL A 365 8.17 -3.90 13.80
C VAL A 365 8.19 -2.38 13.94
N MET A 366 7.52 -1.83 14.94
CA MET A 366 7.41 -0.39 15.11
C MET A 366 8.48 0.22 16.01
N THR A 367 9.12 -0.56 16.87
CA THR A 367 10.11 -0.06 17.85
C THR A 367 11.54 -0.49 17.58
N GLU A 368 11.75 -1.63 16.90
CA GLU A 368 13.09 -2.16 16.67
C GLU A 368 13.71 -1.66 15.35
N PRO A 369 15.05 -1.60 15.27
CA PRO A 369 15.74 -1.39 14.01
C PRO A 369 15.44 -2.53 13.03
N LEU A 370 14.92 -2.18 11.84
CA LEU A 370 14.58 -3.15 10.81
C LEU A 370 15.79 -3.47 9.93
N PRO A 371 15.91 -4.72 9.44
CA PRO A 371 17.02 -5.13 8.60
C PRO A 371 16.99 -4.39 7.25
N VAL A 372 18.17 -4.21 6.66
CA VAL A 372 18.29 -3.72 5.28
C VAL A 372 17.67 -4.75 4.35
N ASN A 373 16.82 -4.27 3.44
CA ASN A 373 16.22 -5.14 2.43
C ASN A 373 17.30 -5.88 1.64
N SER A 374 17.19 -7.20 1.60
CA SER A 374 18.01 -8.06 0.75
C SER A 374 17.11 -9.07 0.07
N TYR A 375 17.47 -9.46 -1.15
CA TYR A 375 16.73 -10.50 -1.85
C TYR A 375 16.87 -11.84 -1.10
N CYS A 376 15.73 -12.50 -0.92
CA CYS A 376 15.57 -13.81 -0.31
C CYS A 376 14.48 -14.52 -1.10
N SER A 377 14.70 -15.78 -1.43
CA SER A 377 13.70 -16.57 -2.17
C SER A 377 13.21 -17.71 -1.31
N GLY A 378 11.89 -17.83 -1.19
CA GLY A 378 11.25 -18.82 -0.35
C GLY A 378 9.79 -18.46 -0.17
N TYR A 379 9.00 -19.46 0.21
CA TYR A 379 7.55 -19.31 0.35
C TYR A 379 7.09 -19.88 1.68
N ILE A 380 6.71 -18.99 2.60
CA ILE A 380 6.02 -19.40 3.81
C ILE A 380 4.54 -19.54 3.46
N LYS A 381 4.00 -20.73 3.63
CA LYS A 381 2.58 -21.02 3.38
C LYS A 381 1.77 -20.81 4.65
N HIS A 382 0.50 -20.46 4.50
CA HIS A 382 -0.46 -20.30 5.60
C HIS A 382 -1.76 -21.00 5.19
N ASP A 383 -2.36 -21.72 6.12
CA ASP A 383 -3.71 -22.27 5.99
C ASP A 383 -4.66 -21.52 6.93
N ASP A 384 -5.56 -20.76 6.34
CA ASP A 384 -6.58 -19.98 7.05
C ASP A 384 -7.50 -20.83 7.93
N LYS A 385 -7.66 -22.13 7.63
CA LYS A 385 -8.56 -23.02 8.38
C LYS A 385 -7.93 -23.54 9.66
N THR A 386 -6.64 -23.83 9.63
CA THR A 386 -5.91 -24.40 10.76
C THR A 386 -5.08 -23.36 11.50
N ASP A 387 -4.92 -22.16 10.93
CA ASP A 387 -3.99 -21.12 11.39
C ASP A 387 -2.53 -21.60 11.43
N GLU A 388 -2.20 -22.62 10.62
CA GLU A 388 -0.85 -23.18 10.55
C GLU A 388 -0.03 -22.51 9.45
N ASP A 389 1.17 -22.08 9.82
CA ASP A 389 2.20 -21.65 8.89
C ASP A 389 3.22 -22.76 8.71
N TRP A 390 3.72 -22.97 7.49
CA TRP A 390 4.79 -23.93 7.25
C TRP A 390 5.76 -23.49 6.17
N TYR A 391 6.98 -24.02 6.28
CA TYR A 391 8.02 -23.96 5.27
C TYR A 391 8.41 -25.37 4.82
N GLU A 392 8.50 -25.58 3.51
CA GLU A 392 8.81 -26.88 2.92
C GLU A 392 9.89 -26.72 1.86
N ASP A 393 11.13 -27.00 2.24
CA ASP A 393 12.31 -26.90 1.39
C ASP A 393 13.56 -27.41 2.17
N CYS A 394 14.75 -26.94 1.77
CA CYS A 394 16.06 -27.12 2.36
C CYS A 394 16.08 -26.99 3.90
N CYS A 395 16.24 -28.15 4.55
CA CYS A 395 16.42 -28.29 5.99
C CYS A 395 17.72 -29.02 6.30
N ILE A 396 18.47 -28.51 7.28
CA ILE A 396 19.54 -29.24 7.97
C ILE A 396 19.05 -29.52 9.40
N GLU A 397 18.84 -30.79 9.72
CA GLU A 397 18.27 -31.17 11.01
C GLU A 397 19.16 -30.81 12.21
N LYS A 398 20.49 -30.90 12.03
CA LYS A 398 21.48 -30.63 13.09
C LYS A 398 22.71 -29.93 12.53
N GLY A 399 22.82 -28.63 12.81
CA GLY A 399 24.02 -27.83 12.60
C GLY A 399 24.46 -27.19 13.91
N LEU A 400 25.75 -27.32 14.25
CA LEU A 400 26.35 -26.60 15.38
C LEU A 400 26.71 -25.19 14.92
N VAL A 401 26.11 -24.18 15.54
CA VAL A 401 26.40 -22.77 15.31
C VAL A 401 27.25 -22.27 16.46
N GLN A 402 28.38 -21.64 16.15
CA GLN A 402 29.32 -21.09 17.15
C GLN A 402 29.88 -19.73 16.70
N GLY A 403 30.29 -18.90 17.66
CA GLY A 403 30.92 -17.59 17.40
C GLY A 403 29.95 -16.42 17.13
N LEU A 404 28.63 -16.63 17.31
CA LEU A 404 27.59 -15.59 17.16
C LEU A 404 26.88 -15.26 18.50
N ASP A 405 27.45 -15.68 19.62
CA ASP A 405 26.88 -15.58 20.98
C ASP A 405 27.34 -14.32 21.74
N VAL A 406 28.33 -13.60 21.21
CA VAL A 406 28.86 -12.36 21.80
C VAL A 406 28.54 -11.16 20.90
N GLY A 407 28.14 -10.03 21.51
CA GLY A 407 27.91 -8.77 20.80
C GLY A 407 29.22 -8.06 20.43
N LEU A 408 29.27 -7.43 19.26
CA LEU A 408 30.35 -6.52 18.87
C LEU A 408 29.91 -5.06 19.07
N ALA A 409 30.86 -4.13 19.06
CA ALA A 409 30.54 -2.69 19.03
C ALA A 409 29.69 -2.35 17.77
N GLU A 410 28.82 -1.35 17.88
CA GLU A 410 27.90 -0.94 16.83
C GLU A 410 28.62 -0.72 15.48
N GLY A 411 28.13 -1.37 14.42
CA GLY A 411 28.56 -1.14 13.04
C GLY A 411 29.40 -2.25 12.39
N HIS A 412 29.75 -3.31 13.12
CA HIS A 412 30.43 -4.49 12.55
C HIS A 412 29.53 -5.72 12.53
N GLY A 413 29.47 -6.40 11.38
CA GLY A 413 28.84 -7.72 11.29
C GLY A 413 29.61 -8.75 12.11
N ARG A 414 28.93 -9.74 12.66
CA ARG A 414 29.58 -10.81 13.44
C ARG A 414 29.82 -11.99 12.53
N CYS A 415 30.98 -12.62 12.71
CA CYS A 415 31.35 -13.81 11.96
C CYS A 415 31.38 -15.00 12.91
N GLY A 416 30.83 -16.11 12.45
CA GLY A 416 30.82 -17.37 13.17
C GLY A 416 31.06 -18.54 12.23
N GLU A 417 30.84 -19.73 12.77
CA GLU A 417 31.01 -20.97 12.03
C GLU A 417 29.78 -21.85 12.16
N LEU A 418 29.43 -22.51 11.05
CA LEU A 418 28.45 -23.58 10.99
C LEU A 418 29.18 -24.90 10.77
N LEU A 419 28.99 -25.84 11.70
CA LEU A 419 29.54 -27.18 11.61
C LEU A 419 28.41 -28.18 11.35
N VAL A 420 28.52 -28.93 10.26
CA VAL A 420 27.53 -29.94 9.85
C VAL A 420 28.23 -31.25 9.54
N LYS A 421 27.54 -32.37 9.81
CA LYS A 421 28.05 -33.72 9.50
C LYS A 421 27.44 -34.23 8.20
N ASP A 422 28.26 -34.81 7.33
CA ASP A 422 27.77 -35.51 6.16
C ASP A 422 27.32 -36.95 6.47
N ALA A 423 26.88 -37.67 5.44
CA ALA A 423 26.45 -39.07 5.55
C ALA A 423 27.54 -40.04 6.03
N ASN A 424 28.82 -39.65 5.92
CA ASN A 424 29.97 -40.42 6.40
C ASN A 424 30.44 -39.95 7.79
N GLU A 425 29.64 -39.13 8.48
CA GLU A 425 29.95 -38.51 9.76
C GLU A 425 31.16 -37.54 9.73
N ILE A 426 31.61 -37.12 8.55
CA ILE A 426 32.68 -36.14 8.40
C ILE A 426 32.11 -34.75 8.72
N VAL A 427 32.79 -34.03 9.60
CA VAL A 427 32.42 -32.66 9.99
C VAL A 427 32.96 -31.68 8.95
N HIS A 428 32.07 -30.85 8.42
CA HIS A 428 32.38 -29.77 7.50
C HIS A 428 32.09 -28.43 8.18
N THR A 429 33.05 -27.51 8.09
CA THR A 429 32.94 -26.16 8.64
C THR A 429 32.68 -25.14 7.54
N PHE A 430 31.70 -24.30 7.77
CA PHE A 430 31.28 -23.21 6.90
C PHE A 430 31.39 -21.87 7.60
N LYS A 431 31.81 -20.85 6.87
CA LYS A 431 31.82 -19.48 7.39
C LYS A 431 30.44 -18.86 7.27
N ILE A 432 29.97 -18.29 8.37
CA ILE A 432 28.68 -17.60 8.45
C ILE A 432 28.88 -16.22 9.03
N HIS A 433 27.96 -15.31 8.72
CA HIS A 433 27.95 -13.98 9.31
C HIS A 433 26.53 -13.49 9.56
N ASP A 434 26.41 -12.52 10.45
CA ASP A 434 25.20 -11.72 10.64
C ASP A 434 25.51 -10.23 10.55
N THR A 435 24.47 -9.45 10.29
CA THR A 435 24.53 -7.98 10.24
C THR A 435 23.64 -7.35 11.31
N HIS A 436 23.34 -8.10 12.38
CA HIS A 436 22.38 -7.72 13.42
C HIS A 436 22.89 -8.09 14.81
N GLN A 437 22.29 -7.50 15.85
CA GLN A 437 22.76 -7.68 17.23
C GLN A 437 22.04 -8.80 18.01
N CYS A 438 21.06 -9.49 17.41
CA CYS A 438 20.40 -10.63 18.05
C CYS A 438 21.36 -11.79 18.24
N LEU A 439 21.74 -12.07 19.50
CA LEU A 439 22.70 -13.13 19.83
C LEU A 439 22.15 -14.52 19.47
N ILE A 440 23.02 -15.37 18.93
CA ILE A 440 22.74 -16.78 18.69
C ILE A 440 23.63 -17.58 19.63
N PRO A 441 23.09 -18.13 20.73
CA PRO A 441 23.88 -18.92 21.66
C PRO A 441 24.54 -20.10 20.95
N GLU A 442 25.77 -20.44 21.35
CA GLU A 442 26.42 -21.62 20.80
C GLU A 442 25.57 -22.87 21.08
N GLY A 443 25.34 -23.67 20.04
CA GLY A 443 24.50 -24.85 20.17
C GLY A 443 24.17 -25.54 18.87
N VAL A 444 23.54 -26.71 19.00
CA VAL A 444 23.04 -27.47 17.87
C VAL A 444 21.61 -27.04 17.59
N TYR A 445 21.37 -26.60 16.36
CA TYR A 445 20.09 -26.10 15.88
C TYR A 445 19.62 -26.87 14.66
N THR A 446 18.33 -26.74 14.39
CA THR A 446 17.76 -27.03 13.09
C THR A 446 17.82 -25.75 12.26
N LEU A 447 18.20 -25.89 10.99
CA LEU A 447 18.45 -24.78 10.10
C LEU A 447 17.57 -24.92 8.86
N LEU A 448 16.79 -23.89 8.57
CA LEU A 448 16.00 -23.80 7.34
C LEU A 448 16.66 -22.75 6.45
N ALA A 449 16.91 -23.11 5.20
CA ALA A 449 17.55 -22.22 4.23
C ALA A 449 16.50 -21.60 3.33
N ASP A 450 16.78 -20.42 2.79
CA ASP A 450 16.09 -19.93 1.60
C ASP A 450 16.46 -20.79 0.37
N GLU A 451 15.77 -20.63 -0.75
CA GLU A 451 16.00 -21.43 -1.97
C GLU A 451 17.45 -21.33 -2.47
N TYR A 452 18.10 -20.18 -2.22
CA TYR A 452 19.50 -19.96 -2.58
C TYR A 452 20.49 -20.50 -1.56
N SER A 453 20.02 -21.02 -0.43
CA SER A 453 20.84 -21.47 0.71
C SER A 453 21.80 -20.39 1.21
N LYS A 454 21.43 -19.12 1.01
CA LYS A 454 22.23 -17.95 1.37
C LYS A 454 21.76 -17.37 2.69
N ASN A 455 20.45 -17.30 2.90
CA ASN A 455 19.84 -16.83 4.13
C ASN A 455 19.32 -18.04 4.92
N TRP A 456 19.57 -18.08 6.22
CA TRP A 456 19.22 -19.21 7.06
C TRP A 456 18.48 -18.77 8.31
N ALA A 457 17.33 -19.40 8.57
CA ALA A 457 16.65 -19.31 9.84
C ALA A 457 17.19 -20.39 10.79
N VAL A 458 17.62 -19.96 11.97
CA VAL A 458 18.11 -20.81 13.05
C VAL A 458 16.98 -21.04 14.03
N GLY A 459 16.69 -22.29 14.36
CA GLY A 459 15.62 -22.61 15.28
C GLY A 459 15.77 -23.93 16.00
N ARG A 460 14.87 -24.13 16.96
CA ARG A 460 14.76 -25.35 17.74
C ARG A 460 13.68 -26.24 17.14
N ARG A 461 14.02 -27.50 16.91
CA ARG A 461 13.06 -28.53 16.56
C ARG A 461 12.25 -28.92 17.80
N LEU A 462 10.94 -28.78 17.69
CA LEU A 462 9.96 -29.25 18.67
C LEU A 462 9.23 -30.50 18.15
N PRO A 463 8.56 -31.27 19.01
CA PRO A 463 7.79 -32.44 18.59
C PRO A 463 6.76 -32.11 17.49
N GLY A 464 6.56 -33.03 16.55
CA GLY A 464 5.60 -32.86 15.46
C GLY A 464 6.07 -31.96 14.31
N GLN A 465 7.38 -31.98 14.00
CA GLN A 465 7.99 -31.15 12.94
C GLN A 465 7.85 -29.63 13.16
N LYS A 466 7.56 -29.21 14.39
CA LYS A 466 7.45 -27.80 14.75
C LYS A 466 8.83 -27.15 14.81
N PHE A 467 8.93 -25.92 14.32
CA PHE A 467 10.16 -25.14 14.26
C PHE A 467 9.95 -23.81 14.97
N GLU A 468 10.64 -23.64 16.10
CA GLU A 468 10.65 -22.39 16.86
C GLU A 468 11.88 -21.57 16.44
N LYS A 469 11.66 -20.44 15.78
CA LYS A 469 12.73 -19.56 15.33
C LYS A 469 13.45 -18.93 16.53
N VAL A 470 14.78 -18.93 16.47
CA VAL A 470 15.66 -18.23 17.42
C VAL A 470 16.22 -16.96 16.78
N SER A 471 16.82 -17.08 15.59
CA SER A 471 17.41 -15.94 14.87
C SER A 471 17.70 -16.33 13.41
N VAL A 472 18.53 -15.54 12.71
CA VAL A 472 18.94 -15.78 11.32
C VAL A 472 20.44 -15.55 11.13
N PHE A 473 21.04 -16.13 10.09
CA PHE A 473 22.38 -15.78 9.63
C PHE A 473 22.49 -15.89 8.11
N LYS A 474 23.61 -15.44 7.56
CA LYS A 474 23.95 -15.57 6.14
C LYS A 474 25.23 -16.37 5.94
N MET A 475 25.30 -17.11 4.84
CA MET A 475 26.55 -17.73 4.39
C MET A 475 27.53 -16.65 3.95
N ASP A 476 28.82 -16.82 4.26
CA ASP A 476 29.89 -15.89 3.89
C ASP A 476 30.29 -16.02 2.41
N GLY A 477 29.39 -15.58 1.53
CA GLY A 477 29.58 -15.60 0.08
C GLY A 477 29.09 -16.87 -0.62
N TRP A 478 29.09 -16.83 -1.95
CA TRP A 478 28.56 -17.91 -2.79
C TRP A 478 29.43 -19.16 -2.81
N GLU A 479 30.74 -19.04 -2.53
CA GLU A 479 31.63 -20.19 -2.45
C GLU A 479 31.22 -21.15 -1.32
N GLU A 480 30.87 -20.61 -0.15
CA GLU A 480 30.38 -21.41 0.98
C GLU A 480 29.02 -22.05 0.68
N VAL A 481 28.14 -21.34 -0.04
CA VAL A 481 26.85 -21.85 -0.51
C VAL A 481 27.04 -23.04 -1.46
N ASP A 482 27.90 -22.90 -2.46
CA ASP A 482 28.16 -23.95 -3.45
C ASP A 482 28.82 -25.17 -2.80
N ARG A 483 29.78 -24.94 -1.88
CA ARG A 483 30.39 -26.01 -1.08
C ARG A 483 29.34 -26.78 -0.29
N LEU A 484 28.41 -26.10 0.39
CA LEU A 484 27.38 -26.76 1.19
C LEU A 484 26.42 -27.57 0.32
N ARG A 485 26.00 -27.02 -0.83
CA ARG A 485 25.10 -27.70 -1.79
C ARG A 485 25.71 -28.97 -2.36
N ASN A 486 27.01 -28.96 -2.65
CA ASN A 486 27.73 -30.11 -3.20
C ASN A 486 27.83 -31.29 -2.21
N LEU A 487 27.66 -31.06 -0.91
CA LEU A 487 27.69 -32.13 0.09
C LEU A 487 26.34 -32.86 0.21
N HIS A 488 25.26 -32.31 -0.37
CA HIS A 488 23.91 -32.89 -0.29
C HIS A 488 23.46 -33.21 1.16
N ILE A 489 23.86 -32.38 2.12
CA ILE A 489 23.56 -32.55 3.55
C ILE A 489 22.13 -32.12 3.87
N SER A 490 21.61 -31.13 3.14
CA SER A 490 20.24 -30.68 3.33
C SER A 490 19.26 -31.63 2.67
N SER A 491 18.09 -31.77 3.30
CA SER A 491 16.95 -32.53 2.80
C SER A 491 15.73 -31.63 2.71
N GLU A 492 14.86 -31.90 1.74
CA GLU A 492 13.54 -31.29 1.69
C GLU A 492 12.71 -31.78 2.88
N SER A 493 12.19 -30.86 3.68
CA SER A 493 11.39 -31.20 4.86
C SER A 493 10.30 -30.16 5.06
N ARG A 494 9.10 -30.63 5.46
CA ARG A 494 7.98 -29.77 5.83
C ARG A 494 8.03 -29.44 7.32
N ASN A 495 8.15 -28.17 7.64
CA ASN A 495 8.34 -27.64 8.99
C ASN A 495 7.17 -26.73 9.35
N VAL A 496 6.43 -27.07 10.42
CA VAL A 496 5.37 -26.20 10.94
C VAL A 496 6.03 -25.09 11.74
N LEU A 497 5.82 -23.84 11.35
CA LEU A 497 6.44 -22.69 12.01
C LEU A 497 5.60 -22.29 13.22
N VAL A 498 6.25 -22.14 14.36
CA VAL A 498 5.62 -21.68 15.60
C VAL A 498 6.17 -20.36 16.08
#